data_AF-A0A956K6B5-F1
#
_entry.id   AF-A0A956K6B5-F1
#
_cell.length_a   1.000
_cell.length_b   1.000
_cell.length_c   1.000
_cell.angle_alpha   90.00
_cell.angle_beta   90.00
_cell.angle_gamma   90.00
#
_symmetry.space_group_name_H-M   'P 1'
#
loop_
_entity.id
_entity.type
_entity.pdbx_description
1 polymer ?
#
loop_
_entity_poly.entity_id
_entity_poly.type
_entity_poly.pdbx_seq_one_letter_code
_entity_poly.pdbx_strand_id
1 'polypeptide(L)'
;MSVEAIMTQSVLSVGPSATVREAIRLLEDSEIRHLLVVEDGQLVGIVSDRDLREYRIPLMLEADAEQASRRAEAILDTAVSEVMASDVVAVDSSE
;
A
#
# COMPACT_ATOMS: atom_id res chain seq x y z
N MET A 1 23.46 5.34 -17.89
CA MET A 1 23.02 6.23 -16.81
C MET A 1 22.52 5.27 -15.75
N SER A 2 23.16 5.19 -14.59
CA SER A 2 22.81 4.19 -13.58
C SER A 2 21.48 4.53 -12.90
N VAL A 3 20.77 3.52 -12.42
CA VAL A 3 19.56 3.67 -11.60
C VAL A 3 19.85 4.50 -10.34
N GLU A 4 21.03 4.32 -9.73
CA GLU A 4 21.48 5.09 -8.56
C GLU A 4 21.39 6.62 -8.77
N ALA A 5 21.66 7.09 -9.98
CA ALA A 5 21.67 8.52 -10.29
C ALA A 5 20.25 9.14 -10.37
N ILE A 6 19.21 8.31 -10.46
CA ILE A 6 17.82 8.75 -10.67
C ILE A 6 16.84 8.24 -9.60
N MET A 7 17.24 7.28 -8.77
CA MET A 7 16.37 6.69 -7.76
C MET A 7 16.21 7.59 -6.52
N THR A 8 15.10 7.42 -5.80
CA THR A 8 14.94 7.98 -4.46
C THR A 8 15.58 7.03 -3.45
N GLN A 9 16.54 7.51 -2.67
CA GLN A 9 17.28 6.67 -1.72
C GLN A 9 16.52 6.43 -0.40
N SER A 10 15.79 7.44 0.08
CA SER A 10 15.00 7.37 1.32
C SER A 10 13.54 7.11 0.98
N VAL A 11 13.23 5.83 0.75
CA VAL A 11 11.87 5.37 0.43
C VAL A 11 11.08 5.10 1.72
N LEU A 12 9.80 5.45 1.70
CA LEU A 12 8.89 5.11 2.78
C LEU A 12 8.42 3.66 2.65
N SER A 13 8.29 3.00 3.79
CA SER A 13 7.83 1.62 3.88
C SER A 13 6.90 1.43 5.08
N VAL A 14 6.11 0.37 5.02
CA VAL A 14 5.23 -0.10 6.09
C VAL A 14 5.50 -1.58 6.37
N GLY A 15 5.13 -2.05 7.57
CA GLY A 15 5.14 -3.48 7.87
C GLY A 15 3.95 -4.20 7.23
N PRO A 16 4.01 -5.53 7.04
CA PRO A 16 2.91 -6.32 6.47
C PRO A 16 1.64 -6.27 7.34
N SER A 17 1.80 -6.11 8.66
CA SER A 17 0.71 -6.00 9.63
C SER A 17 0.12 -4.59 9.74
N ALA A 18 0.68 -3.59 9.03
CA ALA A 18 0.09 -2.26 9.00
C ALA A 18 -1.31 -2.33 8.40
N THR A 19 -2.20 -1.48 8.86
CA THR A 19 -3.56 -1.41 8.35
C THR A 19 -3.63 -0.65 7.03
N VAL A 20 -4.62 -0.97 6.20
CA VAL A 20 -4.95 -0.19 5.00
C VAL A 20 -5.15 1.29 5.33
N ARG A 21 -5.75 1.62 6.48
CA ARG A 21 -5.91 2.99 6.97
C ARG A 21 -4.58 3.72 7.14
N GLU A 22 -3.60 3.07 7.75
CA GLU A 22 -2.26 3.63 7.95
C GLU A 22 -1.56 3.83 6.61
N ALA A 23 -1.66 2.86 5.70
CA ALA A 23 -1.09 2.97 4.36
C ALA A 23 -1.69 4.14 3.56
N ILE A 24 -3.02 4.32 3.56
CA ILE A 24 -3.70 5.45 2.89
C ILE A 24 -3.18 6.78 3.44
N ARG A 25 -3.13 6.93 4.77
CA ARG A 25 -2.64 8.17 5.39
C ARG A 25 -1.21 8.47 4.99
N LEU A 26 -0.33 7.46 5.00
CA LEU A 26 1.08 7.67 4.65
C LEU A 26 1.25 8.06 3.18
N LEU A 27 0.47 7.47 2.27
CA LEU A 27 0.45 7.84 0.85
C LEU A 27 0.00 9.30 0.66
N GLU A 28 -1.08 9.72 1.36
CA GLU A 28 -1.63 11.07 1.30
C GLU A 28 -0.67 12.10 1.92
N ASP A 29 -0.19 11.87 3.13
CA ASP A 29 0.69 12.77 3.89
C ASP A 29 2.04 12.96 3.20
N SER A 30 2.51 11.95 2.48
CA SER A 30 3.82 11.97 1.80
C SER A 30 3.74 12.28 0.32
N GLU A 31 2.53 12.50 -0.22
CA GLU A 31 2.26 12.79 -1.63
C GLU A 31 2.86 11.75 -2.61
N ILE A 32 2.90 10.48 -2.21
CA ILE A 32 3.40 9.35 -3.01
C ILE A 32 2.28 8.37 -3.33
N ARG A 33 2.51 7.49 -4.31
CA ARG A 33 1.49 6.54 -4.81
C ARG A 33 1.79 5.08 -4.50
N HIS A 34 2.98 4.78 -3.97
CA HIS A 34 3.41 3.42 -3.67
C HIS A 34 4.16 3.40 -2.35
N LEU A 35 3.98 2.33 -1.59
CA LEU A 35 4.74 2.02 -0.39
C LEU A 35 5.38 0.66 -0.54
N LEU A 36 6.63 0.55 -0.13
CA LEU A 36 7.28 -0.73 0.05
C LEU A 36 6.72 -1.40 1.31
N VAL A 37 6.53 -2.71 1.26
CA VAL A 37 6.18 -3.52 2.43
C VAL A 37 7.41 -4.29 2.86
N VAL A 38 7.88 -4.01 4.07
CA VAL A 38 9.15 -4.53 4.59
C VAL A 38 8.92 -5.25 5.91
N GLU A 39 9.45 -6.47 6.02
CA GLU A 39 9.45 -7.28 7.25
C GLU A 39 10.88 -7.73 7.54
N ASP A 40 11.34 -7.53 8.78
CA ASP A 40 12.71 -7.89 9.20
C ASP A 40 13.82 -7.37 8.26
N GLY A 41 13.62 -6.18 7.70
CA GLY A 41 14.56 -5.55 6.77
C GLY A 41 14.58 -6.17 5.36
N GLN A 42 13.63 -7.03 5.02
CA GLN A 42 13.45 -7.64 3.70
C GLN A 42 12.22 -7.06 3.01
N LEU A 43 12.33 -6.78 1.71
CA LEU A 43 11.20 -6.39 0.88
C LEU A 43 10.30 -7.60 0.63
N VAL A 44 9.06 -7.55 1.13
CA VAL A 44 8.08 -8.65 1.03
C VAL A 44 6.88 -8.31 0.14
N GLY A 45 6.74 -7.04 -0.25
CA GLY A 45 5.68 -6.62 -1.14
C GLY A 45 5.72 -5.14 -1.50
N ILE A 46 4.77 -4.74 -2.33
CA ILE A 46 4.50 -3.34 -2.69
C ILE A 46 2.98 -3.12 -2.66
N VAL A 47 2.55 -1.97 -2.17
CA VAL A 47 1.15 -1.56 -2.21
C VAL A 47 1.04 -0.17 -2.82
N SER A 48 0.09 0.00 -3.73
CA SER A 48 -0.19 1.27 -4.40
C SER A 48 -1.53 1.86 -3.96
N ASP A 49 -1.68 3.18 -4.14
CA ASP A 49 -2.98 3.86 -3.99
C ASP A 49 -4.08 3.18 -4.84
N ARG A 50 -3.73 2.60 -5.99
CA ARG A 50 -4.66 1.86 -6.83
C ARG A 50 -5.14 0.57 -6.16
N ASP A 51 -4.23 -0.22 -5.59
CA ASP A 51 -4.57 -1.48 -4.92
C ASP A 51 -5.56 -1.22 -3.76
N LEU A 52 -5.28 -0.16 -2.98
CA LEU A 52 -6.15 0.27 -1.88
C LEU A 52 -7.52 0.79 -2.37
N ARG A 53 -7.57 1.46 -3.53
CA ARG A 53 -8.83 1.90 -4.15
C ARG A 53 -9.67 0.74 -4.65
N GLU A 54 -9.06 -0.25 -5.32
CA GLU A 54 -9.79 -1.42 -5.82
C GLU A 54 -10.47 -2.19 -4.68
N TYR A 55 -9.83 -2.25 -3.50
CA TYR A 55 -10.43 -2.82 -2.30
C TYR A 55 -11.61 -2.03 -1.72
N ARG A 56 -11.70 -0.72 -2.01
CA ARG A 56 -12.79 0.16 -1.55
C ARG A 56 -13.97 0.25 -2.50
N ILE A 57 -13.81 -0.09 -3.78
CA ILE A 57 -14.88 -0.01 -4.81
C ILE A 57 -16.18 -0.73 -4.38
N PRO A 58 -16.14 -1.92 -3.75
CA PRO A 58 -17.38 -2.61 -3.34
C PRO A 58 -18.25 -1.78 -2.39
N LEU A 59 -17.66 -0.91 -1.56
CA LEU A 59 -18.39 -0.06 -0.60
C LEU A 59 -19.24 1.01 -1.28
N MET A 60 -18.78 1.54 -2.42
CA MET A 60 -19.47 2.62 -3.13
C MET A 60 -20.77 2.15 -3.81
N LEU A 61 -20.96 0.84 -3.93
CA LEU A 61 -22.13 0.23 -4.55
C LEU A 61 -23.19 -0.21 -3.52
N GLU A 62 -22.91 -0.03 -2.22
CA GLU A 62 -23.84 -0.41 -1.15
C GLU A 62 -24.93 0.65 -0.96
N ALA A 63 -26.19 0.24 -1.08
CA ALA A 63 -27.35 1.12 -0.90
C ALA A 63 -27.70 1.36 0.58
N ASP A 64 -27.27 0.46 1.48
CA ASP A 64 -27.49 0.56 2.92
C ASP A 64 -26.30 1.26 3.59
N ALA A 65 -26.53 2.45 4.14
CA ALA A 65 -25.49 3.27 4.76
C ALA A 65 -24.87 2.63 6.01
N GLU A 66 -25.64 1.87 6.79
CA GLU A 66 -25.15 1.21 8.01
C GLU A 66 -24.27 0.01 7.65
N GLN A 67 -24.64 -0.74 6.60
CA GLN A 67 -23.81 -1.80 6.06
C GLN A 67 -22.52 -1.24 5.43
N ALA A 68 -22.63 -0.16 4.66
CA ALA A 68 -21.49 0.51 4.04
C ALA A 68 -20.48 0.99 5.07
N SER A 69 -20.95 1.62 6.15
CA SER A 69 -20.08 2.06 7.24
C SER A 69 -19.36 0.88 7.91
N ARG A 70 -20.07 -0.21 8.22
CA ARG A 70 -19.45 -1.40 8.84
C ARG A 70 -18.40 -2.06 7.95
N ARG A 71 -18.67 -2.20 6.65
CA ARG A 71 -17.69 -2.73 5.71
C ARG A 71 -16.50 -1.79 5.53
N ALA A 72 -16.73 -0.47 5.53
CA ALA A 72 -15.66 0.50 5.36
C ALA A 72 -14.65 0.39 6.50
N GLU A 73 -15.13 0.30 7.74
CA GLU A 73 -14.26 0.08 8.90
C GLU A 73 -13.49 -1.24 8.79
N ALA A 74 -14.14 -2.34 8.41
CA ALA A 74 -13.48 -3.64 8.23
C ALA A 74 -12.35 -3.60 7.18
N ILE A 75 -12.57 -2.89 6.06
CA ILE A 75 -11.56 -2.73 5.01
C ILE A 75 -10.39 -1.86 5.50
N LEU A 76 -10.69 -0.78 6.21
CA LEU A 76 -9.67 0.12 6.74
C LEU A 76 -8.76 -0.58 7.77
N ASP A 77 -9.28 -1.56 8.50
CA ASP A 77 -8.54 -2.34 9.50
C ASP A 77 -7.91 -3.63 8.92
N THR A 78 -8.10 -3.91 7.63
CA THR A 78 -7.46 -5.03 6.91
C THR A 78 -5.94 -4.83 6.87
N ALA A 79 -5.17 -5.91 6.99
CA ALA A 79 -3.72 -5.83 6.93
C ALA A 79 -3.22 -5.59 5.50
N VAL A 80 -2.16 -4.79 5.35
CA VAL A 80 -1.54 -4.50 4.04
C VAL A 80 -1.10 -5.78 3.34
N SER A 81 -0.64 -6.80 4.07
CA SER A 81 -0.29 -8.10 3.50
C SER A 81 -1.41 -8.79 2.73
N GLU A 82 -2.68 -8.47 3.00
CA GLU A 82 -3.84 -9.07 2.33
C GLU A 82 -4.19 -8.39 1.00
N VAL A 83 -3.63 -7.20 0.74
CA VAL A 83 -3.93 -6.36 -0.44
C VAL A 83 -2.71 -6.02 -1.28
N MET A 84 -1.50 -6.21 -0.75
CA MET A 84 -0.25 -5.91 -1.45
C MET A 84 0.03 -6.89 -2.59
N ALA A 85 0.82 -6.45 -3.57
CA ALA A 85 1.48 -7.36 -4.50
C ALA A 85 2.75 -7.93 -3.84
N SER A 86 2.83 -9.26 -3.75
CA SER A 86 3.98 -9.95 -3.12
C SER A 86 5.09 -10.33 -4.11
N ASP A 87 4.77 -10.44 -5.41
CA ASP A 87 5.76 -10.75 -6.46
C ASP A 87 6.37 -9.45 -6.98
N VAL A 88 7.36 -8.93 -6.24
CA VAL A 88 7.98 -7.64 -6.52
C VAL A 88 9.14 -7.80 -7.50
N VAL A 89 9.06 -7.06 -8.60
CA VAL A 89 10.17 -6.92 -9.55
C VAL A 89 11.09 -5.79 -9.09
N ALA A 90 12.34 -6.10 -8.79
CA ALA A 90 13.38 -5.15 -8.39
C ALA A 90 14.56 -5.16 -9.37
N VAL A 91 15.30 -4.06 -9.41
CA VAL A 91 16.53 -3.89 -10.23
C VAL A 91 17.67 -3.43 -9.35
N ASP A 92 18.91 -3.75 -9.72
CA ASP A 92 20.08 -3.28 -8.98
C ASP A 92 20.36 -1.80 -9.30
N SER A 93 20.85 -1.05 -8.32
CA SER A 93 21.11 0.38 -8.49
C SER A 93 22.26 0.69 -9.46
N SER A 94 23.14 -0.28 -9.71
CA SER A 94 24.29 -0.14 -10.60
C SER A 94 23.99 -0.34 -12.09
N GLU A 95 22.82 -0.91 -12.42
CA GLU A 95 22.35 -1.09 -13.79
C GLU A 95 21.98 0.24 -14.49
#